data_AF-A0A2N1MW19-F1
#
_entry.id   AF-A0A2N1MW19-F1
#
_cell.length_a   1.000
_cell.length_b   1.000
_cell.length_c   1.000
_cell.angle_alpha   90.00
_cell.angle_beta   90.00
_cell.angle_gamma   90.00
#
_symmetry.space_group_name_H-M   'P 1'
#
loop_
_entity.id
_entity.type
_entity.pdbx_description
1 polymer ?
#
loop_
_entity_poly.entity_id
_entity_poly.type
_entity_poly.pdbx_seq_one_letter_code
_entity_poly.pdbx_strand_id
1 'polypeptide(L)'
;MPTFLKTAINVLESIHILYCYSLDSNFFQQIINLTELFKLKSLFIDEEPLTDQLQLLLQKFGNYLENFGLELVDGSSLLQLVKKVELSLNYISIDADDNVNLSSIVLQNLGQFLPPKLEYLDLVLIINTSTKKEELENKNNLSYIKEYIMKKKRIKFLALIEIIVDLFSLKDEVNEFRLYDIIVQNYCYL
;
A
#
# COMPACT_ATOMS: atom_id res chain seq x y z
N MET A 1 16.76 8.00 26.28
CA MET A 1 15.57 7.14 26.48
C MET A 1 15.41 6.85 27.97
N PRO A 2 14.25 7.11 28.60
CA PRO A 2 14.00 6.76 30.00
C PRO A 2 14.02 5.23 30.18
N THR A 3 14.61 4.78 31.30
CA THR A 3 14.83 3.37 31.66
C THR A 3 13.56 2.50 31.66
N PHE A 4 12.38 3.12 31.80
CA PHE A 4 11.07 2.46 31.82
C PHE A 4 10.61 1.91 30.46
N LEU A 5 10.93 2.59 29.35
CA LEU A 5 10.60 2.09 28.01
C LEU A 5 11.42 0.85 27.64
N LYS A 6 12.64 0.72 28.17
CA LYS A 6 13.53 -0.41 27.89
C LYS A 6 13.04 -1.73 28.52
N THR A 7 12.29 -1.66 29.63
CA THR A 7 11.79 -2.85 30.33
C THR A 7 10.48 -3.37 29.76
N ALA A 8 9.62 -2.50 29.22
CA ALA A 8 8.35 -2.89 28.62
C ALA A 8 8.48 -3.50 27.22
N ILE A 9 9.50 -3.10 26.44
CA ILE A 9 9.68 -3.57 25.05
C ILE A 9 10.24 -5.00 24.96
N ASN A 10 10.97 -5.48 25.98
CA ASN A 10 11.57 -6.83 25.99
C ASN A 10 10.57 -8.00 26.07
N VAL A 11 9.27 -7.73 26.12
CA VAL A 11 8.20 -8.75 26.24
C VAL A 11 7.30 -8.78 25.00
N LEU A 12 7.46 -7.84 24.06
CA LEU A 12 6.59 -7.72 22.88
C LEU A 12 7.06 -8.65 21.77
N GLU A 13 6.18 -9.55 21.31
CA GLU A 13 6.47 -10.39 20.13
C GLU A 13 6.49 -9.54 18.85
N SER A 14 5.56 -8.60 18.72
CA SER A 14 5.46 -7.71 17.57
C SER A 14 4.90 -6.34 17.89
N ILE A 15 5.20 -5.38 17.02
CA ILE A 15 4.65 -4.03 17.01
C ILE A 15 4.03 -3.68 15.65
N HIS A 16 3.21 -2.64 15.67
CA HIS A 16 2.56 -2.05 14.50
C HIS A 16 2.78 -0.53 14.57
N ILE A 17 3.19 0.08 13.45
CA ILE A 17 3.38 1.52 13.31
C ILE A 17 2.35 1.98 12.29
N LEU A 18 1.37 2.78 12.73
CA LEU A 18 0.26 3.23 11.90
C LEU A 18 0.19 4.75 11.97
N TYR A 19 0.22 5.43 10.82
CA TYR A 19 -0.17 6.85 10.67
C TYR A 19 0.50 7.77 11.70
N CYS A 20 1.80 7.55 11.92
CA CYS A 20 2.55 8.27 12.94
C CYS A 20 3.08 9.57 12.36
N TYR A 21 2.42 10.69 12.71
CA TYR A 21 2.93 12.02 12.38
C TYR A 21 4.30 12.25 13.03
N SER A 22 5.27 12.69 12.22
CA SER A 22 6.62 13.09 12.66
C SER A 22 7.51 11.94 13.16
N LEU A 23 7.71 10.91 12.32
CA LEU A 23 8.78 9.92 12.55
C LEU A 23 10.14 10.58 12.29
N ASP A 24 10.70 11.24 13.30
CA ASP A 24 12.01 11.83 13.14
C ASP A 24 13.14 10.77 13.07
N SER A 25 14.31 11.22 12.64
CA SER A 25 15.50 10.37 12.56
C SER A 25 15.86 9.64 13.85
N ASN A 26 15.56 10.26 14.99
CA ASN A 26 15.87 9.72 16.30
C ASN A 26 14.89 8.59 16.68
N PHE A 27 13.62 8.68 16.25
CA PHE A 27 12.66 7.58 16.36
C PHE A 27 13.11 6.36 15.56
N PHE A 28 13.43 6.53 14.27
CA PHE A 28 13.88 5.42 13.43
C PHE A 28 15.12 4.73 14.00
N GLN A 29 16.10 5.50 14.47
CA GLN A 29 17.31 4.95 15.10
C GLN A 29 16.98 4.16 16.37
N GLN A 30 16.06 4.64 17.20
CA GLN A 30 15.62 3.90 18.38
C GLN A 30 14.97 2.58 18.01
N ILE A 31 14.03 2.57 17.06
CA ILE A 31 13.36 1.36 16.60
C ILE A 31 14.36 0.37 15.98
N ILE A 32 15.26 0.85 15.12
CA ILE A 32 16.33 0.04 14.51
C ILE A 32 17.25 -0.56 15.57
N ASN A 33 17.54 0.12 16.67
CA ASN A 33 18.38 -0.44 17.74
C ASN A 33 17.67 -1.51 18.59
N LEU A 34 16.34 -1.62 18.49
CA LEU A 34 15.52 -2.55 19.26
C LEU A 34 15.07 -3.78 18.44
N THR A 35 15.52 -3.93 17.20
CA THR A 35 15.06 -4.97 16.25
C THR A 35 15.28 -6.41 16.70
N GLU A 36 16.21 -6.65 17.62
CA GLU A 36 16.44 -7.99 18.18
C GLU A 36 15.36 -8.40 19.20
N LEU A 37 14.46 -7.48 19.56
CA LEU A 37 13.52 -7.66 20.66
C LEU A 37 12.09 -7.95 20.20
N PHE A 38 11.73 -7.53 18.98
CA PHE A 38 10.37 -7.66 18.46
C PHE A 38 10.35 -7.69 16.93
N LYS A 39 9.23 -8.15 16.36
CA LYS A 39 8.93 -8.06 14.93
C LYS A 39 8.11 -6.81 14.62
N LEU A 40 8.32 -6.16 13.49
CA LEU A 40 7.39 -5.14 12.98
C LEU A 40 6.47 -5.82 11.97
N LYS A 41 5.18 -5.92 12.29
CA LYS A 41 4.19 -6.60 11.43
C LYS A 41 3.42 -5.66 10.53
N SER A 42 3.27 -4.40 10.93
CA SER A 42 2.54 -3.41 10.14
C SER A 42 3.25 -2.08 10.15
N LEU A 43 3.32 -1.46 8.97
CA LEU A 43 3.92 -0.15 8.77
C LEU A 43 3.05 0.62 7.78
N PHE A 44 2.39 1.67 8.26
CA PHE A 44 1.58 2.60 7.46
C PHE A 44 2.11 4.01 7.67
N ILE A 45 2.41 4.69 6.57
CA ILE A 45 3.12 5.96 6.56
C ILE A 45 2.40 6.94 5.65
N ASP A 46 2.14 8.13 6.18
CA ASP A 46 1.53 9.26 5.48
C ASP A 46 2.59 10.23 4.99
N GLU A 47 2.35 10.88 3.86
CA GLU A 47 3.06 12.06 3.32
C GLU A 47 4.62 12.04 3.36
N GLU A 48 5.30 10.89 3.46
CA GLU A 48 6.75 10.85 3.64
C GLU A 48 7.50 10.38 2.37
N PRO A 49 8.52 11.12 1.90
CA PRO A 49 9.43 10.60 0.90
C PRO A 49 10.17 9.37 1.44
N LEU A 50 10.56 8.43 0.57
CA LEU A 50 11.30 7.23 0.96
C LEU A 50 12.74 7.57 1.41
N THR A 51 12.88 8.11 2.62
CA THR A 51 14.15 8.53 3.21
C THR A 51 15.09 7.33 3.46
N ASP A 52 16.39 7.60 3.59
CA ASP A 52 17.39 6.58 3.97
C ASP A 52 16.99 5.82 5.25
N GLN A 53 16.27 6.46 6.16
CA GLN A 53 15.82 5.86 7.42
C GLN A 53 14.70 4.85 7.21
N LEU A 54 13.70 5.20 6.40
CA LEU A 54 12.65 4.27 6.02
C LEU A 54 13.26 3.08 5.25
N GLN A 55 14.22 3.33 4.37
CA GLN A 55 14.94 2.26 3.68
C GLN A 55 15.71 1.33 4.64
N LEU A 56 16.35 1.87 5.68
CA LEU A 56 17.02 1.08 6.72
C LEU A 56 16.01 0.28 7.56
N LEU A 57 14.86 0.88 7.88
CA LEU A 57 13.78 0.20 8.60
C LEU A 57 13.26 -0.99 7.78
N LEU A 58 12.96 -0.79 6.49
CA LEU A 58 12.50 -1.84 5.59
C LEU A 58 13.54 -2.94 5.38
N GLN A 59 14.84 -2.61 5.31
CA GLN A 59 15.89 -3.62 5.25
C GLN A 59 15.92 -4.52 6.48
N LYS A 60 15.58 -3.97 7.64
CA LYS A 60 15.68 -4.70 8.90
C LYS A 60 14.41 -5.46 9.27
N PHE A 61 13.27 -4.93 8.86
CA PHE A 61 11.95 -5.48 9.22
C PHE A 61 11.14 -6.03 8.06
N GLY A 62 11.56 -5.81 6.81
CA GLY A 62 10.77 -6.12 5.61
C GLY A 62 10.22 -7.54 5.60
N ASN A 63 11.01 -8.51 6.04
CA ASN A 63 10.67 -9.94 6.02
C ASN A 63 9.63 -10.34 7.08
N TYR A 64 9.39 -9.45 8.06
CA TYR A 64 8.38 -9.60 9.10
C TYR A 64 7.12 -8.81 8.80
N LEU A 65 7.16 -7.89 7.83
CA LEU A 65 5.99 -7.11 7.47
C LEU A 65 4.94 -8.01 6.82
N GLU A 66 3.74 -7.95 7.38
CA GLU A 66 2.54 -8.59 6.86
C GLU A 66 1.63 -7.54 6.20
N ASN A 67 1.63 -6.30 6.72
CA ASN A 67 0.80 -5.20 6.24
C ASN A 67 1.65 -3.96 5.97
N PHE A 68 1.46 -3.33 4.82
CA PHE A 68 2.18 -2.13 4.45
C PHE A 68 1.24 -1.09 3.82
N GLY A 69 1.36 0.16 4.25
CA GLY A 69 0.61 1.29 3.73
C GLY A 69 1.53 2.45 3.40
N LEU A 70 1.30 3.11 2.26
CA LEU A 70 2.07 4.27 1.85
C LEU A 70 1.21 5.26 1.07
N GLU A 71 1.21 6.50 1.52
CA GLU A 71 0.77 7.65 0.74
C GLU A 71 1.93 8.17 -0.11
N LEU A 72 1.72 8.24 -1.43
CA LEU A 72 2.76 8.60 -2.38
C LEU A 72 2.86 10.11 -2.55
N VAL A 73 4.03 10.65 -2.24
CA VAL A 73 4.38 12.05 -2.57
C VAL A 73 5.06 12.14 -3.96
N ASP A 74 5.76 11.08 -4.37
CA ASP A 74 6.34 10.95 -5.71
C ASP A 74 6.32 9.50 -6.23
N GLY A 75 6.40 9.35 -7.56
CA GLY A 75 6.39 8.03 -8.19
C GLY A 75 7.69 7.23 -8.06
N SER A 76 8.78 7.85 -7.61
CA SER A 76 10.08 7.18 -7.45
C SER A 76 10.09 6.23 -6.24
N SER A 77 9.28 6.56 -5.23
CA SER A 77 9.14 5.82 -3.97
C SER A 77 8.56 4.42 -4.17
N LEU A 78 7.59 4.26 -5.08
CA LEU A 78 6.95 2.96 -5.34
C LEU A 78 7.92 1.90 -5.88
N LEU A 79 8.75 2.25 -6.88
CA LEU A 79 9.70 1.31 -7.50
C LEU A 79 10.82 0.88 -6.55
N GLN A 80 11.22 1.77 -5.63
CA GLN A 80 12.21 1.47 -4.61
C GLN A 80 11.65 0.54 -3.52
N LEU A 81 10.37 0.72 -3.17
CA LEU A 81 9.65 -0.15 -2.24
C LEU A 81 9.66 -1.62 -2.70
N VAL A 82 9.32 -1.87 -3.97
CA VAL A 82 9.26 -3.23 -4.57
C VAL A 82 10.55 -4.02 -4.34
N LYS A 83 11.69 -3.33 -4.44
CA LYS A 83 13.01 -3.95 -4.34
C LYS A 83 13.39 -4.28 -2.90
N LYS A 84 12.78 -3.61 -1.92
CA LYS A 84 13.22 -3.60 -0.52
C LYS A 84 12.34 -4.44 0.39
N VAL A 85 11.04 -4.52 0.12
CA VAL A 85 10.14 -5.34 0.92
C VAL A 85 10.13 -6.75 0.36
N GLU A 86 10.68 -7.70 1.12
CA GLU A 86 10.58 -9.12 0.75
C GLU A 86 9.10 -9.56 0.68
N LEU A 87 8.87 -10.65 -0.04
CA LEU A 87 7.59 -11.12 -0.59
C LEU A 87 6.54 -11.60 0.45
N SER A 88 6.61 -11.12 1.70
CA SER A 88 5.80 -11.55 2.85
C SER A 88 4.48 -10.79 3.04
N LEU A 89 4.26 -9.67 2.35
CA LEU A 89 3.06 -8.87 2.55
C LEU A 89 1.80 -9.62 2.12
N ASN A 90 0.80 -9.57 2.99
CA ASN A 90 -0.56 -10.04 2.76
C ASN A 90 -1.52 -8.88 2.49
N TYR A 91 -1.19 -7.68 2.97
CA TYR A 91 -1.97 -6.46 2.79
C TYR A 91 -1.09 -5.31 2.27
N ILE A 92 -1.55 -4.63 1.23
CA ILE A 92 -0.97 -3.38 0.72
C ILE A 92 -2.06 -2.32 0.62
N SER A 93 -1.81 -1.14 1.17
CA SER A 93 -2.54 0.09 0.88
C SER A 93 -1.63 1.11 0.20
N ILE A 94 -2.11 1.67 -0.90
CA ILE A 94 -1.41 2.74 -1.62
C ILE A 94 -2.38 3.88 -1.84
N ASP A 95 -2.03 5.02 -1.28
CA ASP A 95 -2.69 6.29 -1.58
C ASP A 95 -1.88 7.05 -2.64
N ALA A 96 -2.56 7.48 -3.70
CA ALA A 96 -1.99 8.20 -4.82
C ALA A 96 -2.95 9.30 -5.30
N ASP A 97 -3.72 9.88 -4.37
CA ASP A 97 -4.76 10.88 -4.63
C ASP A 97 -4.27 12.34 -4.66
N ASP A 98 -2.97 12.56 -4.43
CA ASP A 98 -2.37 13.89 -4.55
C ASP A 98 -2.23 14.35 -6.01
N ASN A 99 -1.96 13.41 -6.94
CA ASN A 99 -1.67 13.74 -8.33
C ASN A 99 -2.05 12.61 -9.30
N VAL A 100 -2.75 12.97 -10.38
CA VAL A 100 -3.10 12.08 -11.51
C VAL A 100 -1.90 11.26 -12.02
N ASN A 101 -0.71 11.85 -12.04
CA ASN A 101 0.50 11.17 -12.47
C ASN A 101 0.88 9.99 -11.55
N LEU A 102 0.64 10.10 -10.24
CA LEU A 102 0.95 9.04 -9.28
C LEU A 102 0.02 7.85 -9.47
N SER A 103 -1.28 8.12 -9.62
CA SER A 103 -2.27 7.09 -9.95
C SER A 103 -1.88 6.32 -11.22
N SER A 104 -1.44 7.02 -12.27
CA SER A 104 -0.94 6.37 -13.49
C SER A 104 0.30 5.51 -13.24
N ILE A 105 1.24 5.97 -12.39
CA ILE A 105 2.45 5.21 -12.03
C ILE A 105 2.08 3.95 -11.26
N VAL A 106 1.16 4.02 -10.29
CA VAL A 106 0.67 2.85 -9.56
C VAL A 106 0.07 1.84 -10.52
N LEU A 107 -0.88 2.26 -11.36
CA LEU A 107 -1.59 1.38 -12.31
C LEU A 107 -0.64 0.69 -13.31
N GLN A 108 0.33 1.41 -13.86
CA GLN A 108 1.31 0.86 -14.81
C GLN A 108 2.29 -0.13 -14.15
N ASN A 109 2.48 -0.05 -12.83
CA ASN A 109 3.40 -0.89 -12.08
C ASN A 109 2.73 -2.00 -11.27
N LEU A 110 1.38 -2.11 -11.25
CA LEU A 110 0.65 -3.16 -10.50
C LEU A 110 1.19 -4.57 -10.76
N GLY A 111 1.54 -4.89 -12.01
CA GLY A 111 2.09 -6.20 -12.35
C GLY A 111 3.48 -6.49 -11.77
N GLN A 112 4.19 -5.47 -11.29
CA GLN A 112 5.58 -5.55 -10.84
C GLN A 112 5.73 -5.56 -9.31
N PHE A 113 4.93 -4.75 -8.60
CA PHE A 113 5.17 -4.53 -7.16
C PHE A 113 4.38 -5.45 -6.22
N LEU A 114 3.35 -6.14 -6.72
CA LEU A 114 2.49 -6.94 -5.86
C LEU A 114 3.18 -8.25 -5.45
N PRO A 115 3.32 -8.51 -4.14
CA PRO A 115 3.90 -9.75 -3.65
C PRO A 115 3.05 -10.98 -4.03
N PRO A 116 3.65 -12.17 -4.15
CA PRO A 116 2.94 -13.40 -4.48
C PRO A 116 1.96 -13.87 -3.40
N LYS A 117 2.15 -13.46 -2.14
CA LYS A 117 1.27 -13.81 -1.01
C LYS A 117 0.15 -12.79 -0.77
N LEU A 118 0.10 -11.72 -1.56
CA LEU A 118 -0.84 -10.64 -1.34
C LEU A 118 -2.29 -11.15 -1.41
N GLU A 119 -3.05 -10.92 -0.35
CA GLU A 119 -4.47 -11.28 -0.31
C GLU A 119 -5.35 -10.03 -0.41
N TYR A 120 -4.87 -8.90 0.09
CA TYR A 120 -5.61 -7.64 0.16
C TYR A 120 -4.86 -6.52 -0.55
N LEU A 121 -5.55 -5.83 -1.45
CA LEU A 121 -5.07 -4.60 -2.07
C LEU A 121 -6.09 -3.48 -1.85
N ASP A 122 -5.59 -2.39 -1.30
CA ASP A 122 -6.32 -1.14 -1.04
C ASP A 122 -5.70 -0.01 -1.87
N LEU A 123 -6.51 0.73 -2.62
CA LEU A 123 -6.06 1.76 -3.54
C LEU A 123 -6.92 3.02 -3.44
N VAL A 124 -6.27 4.16 -3.33
CA VAL A 124 -6.87 5.49 -3.52
C VAL A 124 -6.26 6.11 -4.76
N LEU A 125 -7.08 6.42 -5.77
CA LEU A 125 -6.63 6.92 -7.07
C LEU A 125 -7.43 8.14 -7.53
N ILE A 126 -6.83 8.94 -8.42
CA ILE A 126 -7.51 9.97 -9.22
C ILE A 126 -7.70 9.52 -10.68
N ILE A 127 -8.83 9.91 -11.27
CA ILE A 127 -9.09 9.83 -12.71
C ILE A 127 -8.53 11.06 -13.43
N ASN A 128 -7.83 10.85 -14.55
CA ASN A 128 -7.52 11.94 -15.47
C ASN A 128 -8.81 12.41 -16.19
N THR A 129 -9.49 13.43 -15.65
CA THR A 129 -10.72 13.99 -16.24
C THR A 129 -10.46 14.88 -17.46
N SER A 130 -9.20 15.06 -17.88
CA SER A 130 -8.82 16.09 -18.85
C SER A 130 -9.02 15.75 -20.34
N THR A 131 -9.57 14.59 -20.71
CA THR A 131 -9.86 14.31 -22.13
C THR A 131 -11.37 14.36 -22.41
N LYS A 132 -11.75 15.40 -23.15
CA LYS A 132 -13.01 15.49 -23.89
C LYS A 132 -13.25 14.16 -24.61
N LYS A 133 -14.39 13.52 -24.31
CA LYS A 133 -15.27 12.59 -25.07
C LYS A 133 -14.87 11.90 -26.40
N GLU A 134 -13.71 12.09 -27.03
CA GLU A 134 -13.46 11.64 -28.41
C GLU A 134 -12.14 10.85 -28.64
N GLU A 135 -11.36 10.49 -27.62
CA GLU A 135 -10.25 9.53 -27.76
C GLU A 135 -10.43 8.31 -26.84
N LEU A 136 -11.56 7.63 -27.03
CA LEU A 136 -11.99 6.43 -26.30
C LEU A 136 -11.36 5.15 -26.89
N GLU A 137 -10.02 5.08 -26.90
CA GLU A 137 -9.28 3.81 -26.87
C GLU A 137 -8.29 3.76 -25.67
N ASN A 138 -8.21 4.84 -24.89
CA ASN A 138 -7.37 4.94 -23.71
C ASN A 138 -8.05 4.30 -22.48
N LYS A 139 -7.64 3.06 -22.20
CA LYS A 139 -7.83 2.28 -20.96
C LYS A 139 -8.22 3.12 -19.72
N ASN A 140 -9.48 3.03 -19.28
CA ASN A 140 -9.95 3.50 -17.97
C ASN A 140 -9.07 2.90 -16.84
N ASN A 141 -8.88 3.58 -15.70
CA ASN A 141 -8.14 3.08 -14.53
C ASN A 141 -8.52 1.63 -14.17
N LEU A 142 -9.82 1.38 -14.14
CA LEU A 142 -10.40 0.06 -13.89
C LEU A 142 -9.93 -1.03 -14.86
N SER A 143 -9.61 -0.69 -16.12
CA SER A 143 -9.11 -1.66 -17.10
C SER A 143 -7.72 -2.19 -16.75
N TYR A 144 -6.84 -1.35 -16.17
CA TYR A 144 -5.53 -1.80 -15.66
C TYR A 144 -5.71 -2.76 -14.49
N ILE A 145 -6.61 -2.43 -13.55
CA ILE A 145 -6.94 -3.29 -12.41
C ILE A 145 -7.49 -4.62 -12.91
N LYS A 146 -8.44 -4.60 -13.86
CA LYS A 146 -8.97 -5.82 -14.46
C LYS A 146 -7.87 -6.65 -15.15
N GLU A 147 -6.95 -6.00 -15.87
CA GLU A 147 -5.87 -6.67 -16.59
C GLU A 147 -4.84 -7.33 -15.67
N TYR A 148 -4.35 -6.59 -14.67
CA TYR A 148 -3.24 -7.01 -13.82
C TYR A 148 -3.66 -7.69 -12.53
N ILE A 149 -4.86 -7.42 -12.02
CA ILE A 149 -5.37 -7.95 -10.76
C ILE A 149 -6.41 -9.04 -11.01
N MET A 150 -7.51 -8.70 -11.70
CA MET A 150 -8.66 -9.58 -11.87
C MET A 150 -8.34 -10.80 -12.74
N LYS A 151 -7.92 -10.56 -13.98
CA LYS A 151 -7.60 -11.64 -14.94
C LYS A 151 -6.44 -12.52 -14.49
N LYS A 152 -5.53 -11.96 -13.70
CA LYS A 152 -4.37 -12.65 -13.14
C LYS A 152 -4.64 -13.28 -11.77
N LYS A 153 -5.84 -13.09 -11.20
CA LYS A 153 -6.25 -13.58 -9.86
C LYS A 153 -5.20 -13.29 -8.79
N ARG A 154 -4.73 -12.05 -8.72
CA ARG A 154 -3.59 -11.67 -7.87
C ARG A 154 -3.91 -11.54 -6.39
N ILE A 155 -5.18 -11.30 -6.05
CA ILE A 155 -5.64 -10.97 -4.69
C ILE A 155 -7.00 -11.63 -4.43
N LYS A 156 -7.44 -11.61 -3.18
CA LYS A 156 -8.78 -12.05 -2.75
C LYS A 156 -9.69 -10.88 -2.44
N PHE A 157 -9.14 -9.78 -1.92
CA PHE A 157 -9.89 -8.61 -1.47
C PHE A 157 -9.36 -7.35 -2.14
N LEU A 158 -10.28 -6.57 -2.71
CA LEU A 158 -9.98 -5.29 -3.35
C LEU A 158 -10.81 -4.19 -2.70
N ALA A 159 -10.16 -3.13 -2.25
CA ALA A 159 -10.79 -1.86 -2.00
C ALA A 159 -10.22 -0.83 -2.96
N LEU A 160 -11.10 -0.03 -3.54
CA LEU A 160 -10.72 0.98 -4.52
C LEU A 160 -11.66 2.17 -4.38
N ILE A 161 -11.09 3.31 -4.04
CA ILE A 161 -11.76 4.60 -4.14
C ILE A 161 -11.11 5.41 -5.26
N GLU A 162 -11.92 5.86 -6.20
CA GLU A 162 -11.51 6.77 -7.25
C GLU A 162 -12.17 8.14 -7.01
N ILE A 163 -11.41 9.10 -6.50
CA ILE A 163 -11.90 10.41 -6.03
C ILE A 163 -12.97 10.24 -4.92
N ILE A 164 -14.26 10.25 -5.30
CA ILE A 164 -15.41 10.06 -4.40
C ILE A 164 -16.23 8.82 -4.78
N VAL A 165 -15.79 8.06 -5.79
CA VAL A 165 -16.48 6.88 -6.28
C VAL A 165 -15.82 5.65 -5.71
N ASP A 166 -16.50 5.02 -4.76
CA ASP A 166 -16.11 3.70 -4.25
C ASP A 166 -16.52 2.62 -5.27
N LEU A 167 -15.58 1.76 -5.68
CA LEU A 167 -15.83 0.63 -6.56
C LEU A 167 -16.95 -0.27 -6.03
N PHE A 168 -17.08 -0.41 -4.71
CA PHE A 168 -18.14 -1.17 -4.06
C PHE A 168 -19.56 -0.68 -4.44
N SER A 169 -19.70 0.60 -4.78
CA SER A 169 -20.99 1.18 -5.20
C SER A 169 -21.40 0.78 -6.63
N LEU A 170 -20.44 0.33 -7.46
CA LEU A 170 -20.64 -0.05 -8.86
C LEU A 170 -21.04 -1.53 -8.98
N LYS A 171 -22.33 -1.84 -8.78
CA LYS A 171 -22.85 -3.21 -8.70
C LYS A 171 -22.44 -4.13 -9.85
N ASP A 172 -22.46 -3.64 -11.08
CA ASP A 172 -22.10 -4.45 -12.25
C ASP A 172 -20.61 -4.82 -12.23
N GLU A 173 -19.75 -3.86 -11.86
CA GLU A 173 -18.31 -4.09 -11.70
C GLU A 173 -18.03 -5.06 -10.55
N VAL A 174 -18.66 -4.86 -9.38
CA VAL A 174 -18.54 -5.77 -8.23
C VAL A 174 -18.94 -7.20 -8.60
N ASN A 175 -20.04 -7.36 -9.35
CA ASN A 175 -20.49 -8.66 -9.83
C ASN A 175 -19.46 -9.30 -10.79
N GLU A 176 -18.82 -8.50 -11.66
CA GLU A 176 -17.76 -8.98 -12.54
C GLU A 176 -16.54 -9.48 -11.75
N PHE A 177 -16.03 -8.71 -10.78
CA PHE A 177 -14.92 -9.14 -9.92
C PHE A 177 -15.24 -10.43 -9.15
N ARG A 178 -16.50 -10.59 -8.71
CA ARG A 178 -16.95 -11.79 -8.01
C ARG A 178 -16.84 -13.06 -8.86
N LEU A 179 -16.98 -12.96 -10.19
CA LEU A 179 -16.76 -14.09 -11.11
C LEU A 179 -15.31 -14.59 -11.13
N TYR A 180 -14.38 -13.76 -10.65
CA TYR A 180 -12.95 -14.06 -10.54
C TYR A 180 -12.51 -14.41 -9.12
N ASP A 181 -13.47 -14.66 -8.20
CA ASP A 181 -13.24 -14.95 -6.79
C ASP A 181 -12.61 -13.77 -6.02
N ILE A 182 -12.83 -12.54 -6.50
CA ILE A 182 -12.37 -11.31 -5.84
C ILE A 182 -13.56 -10.64 -5.14
N ILE A 183 -13.40 -10.36 -3.86
CA ILE A 183 -14.38 -9.65 -3.04
C ILE A 183 -14.00 -8.17 -3.03
N VAL A 184 -14.85 -7.34 -3.65
CA VAL A 184 -14.75 -5.89 -3.52
C VAL A 184 -15.28 -5.49 -2.15
N GLN A 185 -14.49 -4.74 -1.39
CA GLN A 185 -14.85 -4.20 -0.07
C GLN A 185 -15.19 -2.72 -0.18
N ASN A 186 -16.08 -2.27 0.70
CA ASN A 186 -16.42 -0.86 0.83
C ASN A 186 -15.25 -0.13 1.50
N TYR A 187 -14.73 0.89 0.84
CA TYR A 187 -13.54 1.61 1.30
C TYR A 187 -13.77 2.32 2.64
N CYS A 188 -14.95 2.89 2.85
CA CYS A 188 -15.29 3.66 4.06
C CYS A 188 -15.46 2.80 5.33
N TYR A 189 -15.37 1.48 5.25
CA TYR A 189 -15.51 0.56 6.39
C TYR A 189 -14.24 -0.25 6.69
N LEU A 190 -13.09 0.20 6.21
CA LEU A 190 -11.78 -0.44 6.39
C LEU A 190 -10.96 0.19 7.51
#